data_AF-A0A8C9XY49-F1
#
_entry.id   AF-A0A8C9XY49-F1
#
_cell.length_a   1.000
_cell.length_b   1.000
_cell.length_c   1.000
_cell.angle_alpha   90.00
_cell.angle_beta   90.00
_cell.angle_gamma   90.00
#
_symmetry.space_group_name_H-M   'P 1'
#
loop_
_entity.id
_entity.type
_entity.pdbx_description
1 polymer ?
#
loop_
_entity_poly.entity_id
_entity_poly.type
_entity_poly.pdbx_seq_one_letter_code
_entity_poly.pdbx_strand_id
1 'polypeptide(L)'
;MISRPTSADPTHASYIQGDRLQSHDASTEERKQLEARLSNLTKERDQLQRSWRKFDISCYFVSTAKKNWTLSRQDCIARGADLVIIDSKDEQVRKKV
;
A
#
# COMPACT_ATOMS: atom_id res chain seq x y z
N MET A 1 -46.15 24.00 -40.81
CA MET A 1 -44.87 24.13 -41.53
C MET A 1 -43.79 23.70 -40.55
N ILE A 2 -43.12 22.57 -40.79
CA ILE A 2 -42.07 22.05 -39.90
C ILE A 2 -40.75 22.25 -40.63
N SER A 3 -39.89 23.09 -40.05
CA SER A 3 -38.56 23.36 -40.56
C SER A 3 -37.63 22.17 -40.32
N ARG A 4 -36.88 21.76 -41.35
CA ARG A 4 -35.82 20.75 -41.26
C ARG A 4 -34.59 21.37 -40.60
N PRO A 5 -33.94 20.70 -39.62
CA PRO A 5 -32.57 21.08 -39.24
C PRO A 5 -31.62 20.70 -40.39
N THR A 6 -30.76 21.66 -40.73
CA THR A 6 -29.64 21.53 -41.66
C THR A 6 -28.61 20.57 -41.08
N SER A 7 -28.18 19.60 -41.91
CA SER A 7 -27.00 18.73 -41.77
C SER A 7 -26.62 18.25 -40.37
N ALA A 8 -26.91 16.98 -40.07
CA ALA A 8 -26.07 16.23 -39.14
C ALA A 8 -24.67 16.12 -39.77
N ASP A 9 -23.73 16.95 -39.32
CA ASP A 9 -22.33 16.86 -39.71
C ASP A 9 -21.73 15.58 -39.07
N PRO A 10 -21.31 14.58 -39.85
CA PRO A 10 -20.80 13.31 -39.33
C PRO A 10 -19.54 13.46 -38.47
N THR A 11 -18.84 14.59 -38.58
CA THR A 11 -17.57 14.83 -37.89
C THR A 11 -17.71 15.08 -36.38
N HIS A 12 -18.86 15.54 -35.89
CA HIS A 12 -19.02 15.80 -34.45
C HIS A 12 -19.23 14.51 -33.62
N ALA A 13 -19.80 13.46 -34.23
CA ALA A 13 -19.98 12.16 -33.56
C ALA A 13 -18.66 11.36 -33.46
N SER A 14 -17.73 11.55 -34.40
CA SER A 14 -16.42 10.88 -34.39
C SER A 14 -15.45 11.44 -33.36
N TYR A 15 -15.56 12.73 -33.00
CA TYR A 15 -14.68 13.37 -32.01
C TYR A 15 -14.91 12.82 -30.59
N ILE A 16 -16.17 12.71 -30.15
CA ILE A 16 -16.50 12.22 -28.80
C ILE A 16 -16.13 10.73 -28.61
N GLN A 17 -16.13 9.94 -29.68
CA GLN A 17 -15.75 8.53 -29.64
C GLN A 17 -14.23 8.33 -29.51
N GLY A 18 -13.42 9.17 -30.18
CA GLY A 18 -11.96 9.14 -30.07
C GLY A 18 -11.47 9.52 -28.67
N ASP A 19 -12.04 10.59 -28.10
CA ASP A 19 -11.71 11.05 -26.75
C ASP A 19 -12.10 10.00 -25.68
N ARG A 20 -13.23 9.31 -25.88
CA ARG A 20 -13.69 8.23 -24.98
C ARG A 20 -12.78 7.00 -25.00
N LEU A 21 -12.25 6.63 -26.17
CA LEU A 21 -11.32 5.51 -26.32
C LEU A 21 -9.95 5.84 -25.69
N GLN A 22 -9.41 7.04 -25.95
CA GLN A 22 -8.18 7.51 -25.32
C GLN A 22 -8.31 7.57 -23.79
N SER A 23 -9.45 8.04 -23.28
CA SER A 23 -9.75 8.05 -21.84
C SER A 23 -9.82 6.64 -21.25
N HIS A 24 -10.43 5.68 -21.95
CA HIS A 24 -10.50 4.29 -21.49
C HIS A 24 -9.12 3.62 -21.42
N ASP A 25 -8.28 3.86 -22.42
CA ASP A 25 -6.94 3.27 -22.49
C ASP A 25 -6.03 3.85 -21.40
N ALA A 26 -6.11 5.17 -21.15
CA ALA A 26 -5.43 5.83 -20.04
C ALA A 26 -5.84 5.25 -18.68
N SER A 27 -7.15 5.10 -18.42
CA SER A 27 -7.64 4.49 -17.18
C SER A 27 -7.25 3.00 -17.05
N THR A 28 -7.13 2.28 -18.16
CA THR A 28 -6.69 0.88 -18.16
C THR A 28 -5.22 0.76 -17.78
N GLU A 29 -4.38 1.67 -18.26
CA GLU A 29 -2.96 1.69 -17.93
C GLU A 29 -2.70 2.09 -16.47
N GLU A 30 -3.40 3.11 -15.96
CA GLU A 30 -3.36 3.48 -14.54
C GLU A 30 -3.76 2.30 -13.64
N ARG A 31 -4.82 1.57 -14.01
CA ARG A 31 -5.24 0.37 -13.26
C ARG A 31 -4.14 -0.69 -13.23
N LYS A 32 -3.51 -1.01 -14.36
CA LYS A 32 -2.40 -1.98 -14.42
C LYS A 32 -1.22 -1.55 -13.54
N GLN A 33 -0.87 -0.26 -13.58
CA GLN A 33 0.20 0.28 -12.73
C GLN A 33 -0.14 0.20 -11.25
N LEU A 34 -1.38 0.51 -10.88
CA LEU A 34 -1.86 0.37 -9.49
C LEU A 34 -1.86 -1.09 -9.03
N GLU A 35 -2.33 -2.01 -9.87
CA GLU A 35 -2.30 -3.46 -9.59
C GLU A 35 -0.86 -3.96 -9.38
N ALA A 36 0.08 -3.53 -10.22
CA ALA A 36 1.49 -3.87 -10.06
C ALA A 36 2.07 -3.33 -8.74
N ARG A 37 1.78 -2.06 -8.40
CA ARG A 37 2.21 -1.45 -7.13
C ARG A 37 1.62 -2.16 -5.93
N LEU A 38 0.33 -2.51 -5.96
CA LEU A 38 -0.34 -3.25 -4.89
C LEU A 38 0.27 -4.65 -4.72
N SER A 39 0.58 -5.34 -5.83
CA SER A 39 1.25 -6.64 -5.80
C SER A 39 2.62 -6.56 -5.12
N ASN A 40 3.42 -5.54 -5.44
CA ASN A 40 4.73 -5.32 -4.83
C ASN A 40 4.63 -5.01 -3.33
N LEU A 41 3.76 -4.08 -2.94
CA LEU A 41 3.52 -3.76 -1.52
C LEU A 41 3.02 -4.97 -0.71
N THR A 42 2.18 -5.80 -1.32
CA THR A 42 1.69 -7.04 -0.69
C THR A 42 2.83 -8.02 -0.43
N LYS A 43 3.76 -8.17 -1.38
CA LYS A 43 4.95 -9.01 -1.22
C LYS A 43 5.89 -8.48 -0.13
N GLU A 44 6.13 -7.17 -0.10
CA GLU A 44 6.96 -6.54 0.93
C GLU A 44 6.35 -6.73 2.33
N ARG A 45 5.04 -6.51 2.46
CA ARG A 45 4.29 -6.82 3.69
C ARG A 45 4.49 -8.27 4.13
N ASP A 46 4.35 -9.24 3.22
CA ASP A 46 4.52 -10.65 3.56
C ASP A 46 5.93 -10.98 4.04
N GLN A 47 6.94 -10.39 3.41
CA GLN A 47 8.32 -10.57 3.82
C GLN A 47 8.56 -10.01 5.22
N LEU A 48 8.02 -8.83 5.52
CA LEU A 48 8.10 -8.23 6.85
C LEU A 48 7.39 -9.08 7.91
N GLN A 49 6.19 -9.61 7.62
CA GLN A 49 5.43 -10.42 8.57
C GLN A 49 6.08 -11.75 8.97
N ARG A 50 7.04 -12.27 8.19
CA ARG A 50 7.78 -13.49 8.54
C ARG A 50 8.70 -13.29 9.74
N SER A 51 9.32 -12.11 9.85
CA SER A 51 10.31 -11.79 10.89
C SER A 51 9.79 -10.80 11.93
N TRP A 52 8.77 -10.02 11.57
CA TRP A 52 8.16 -8.99 12.41
C TRP A 52 6.71 -9.33 12.71
N ARG A 53 6.29 -9.09 13.94
CA ARG A 53 4.89 -9.25 14.38
C ARG A 53 4.18 -7.91 14.27
N LYS A 54 3.09 -7.87 13.50
CA LYS A 54 2.22 -6.69 13.44
C LYS A 54 1.27 -6.69 14.64
N PHE A 55 1.20 -5.57 15.35
CA PHE A 55 0.17 -5.31 16.34
C PHE A 55 -0.34 -3.88 16.10
N ASP A 56 -1.62 -3.79 15.74
CA ASP A 56 -2.27 -2.56 15.28
C ASP A 56 -1.53 -1.89 14.11
N ILE A 57 -1.07 -0.64 14.25
CA ILE A 57 -0.31 0.09 13.23
C ILE A 57 1.21 -0.13 13.32
N SER A 58 1.69 -0.89 14.32
CA SER A 58 3.11 -1.06 14.61
C SER A 58 3.61 -2.47 14.30
N CYS A 59 4.90 -2.60 14.00
CA CYS A 59 5.58 -3.88 13.79
C CYS A 59 6.69 -4.06 14.83
N TYR A 60 6.78 -5.26 15.40
CA TYR A 60 7.69 -5.60 16.49
C TYR A 60 8.56 -6.77 16.10
N PHE A 61 9.87 -6.66 16.35
CA PHE A 61 10.80 -7.77 16.27
C PHE A 61 11.05 -8.32 17.67
N VAL A 62 10.81 -9.62 17.87
CA VAL A 62 10.99 -10.27 19.18
C VAL A 62 12.17 -11.22 19.06
N SER A 63 13.30 -10.85 19.68
CA SER A 63 14.49 -11.69 19.74
C SER A 63 14.36 -12.74 20.85
N THR A 64 14.80 -13.96 20.59
CA THR A 64 14.95 -15.01 21.62
C THR A 64 16.28 -14.90 22.38
N ALA A 65 17.21 -14.05 21.91
CA ALA A 65 18.51 -13.86 22.53
C ALA A 65 18.39 -12.99 23.79
N LYS A 66 19.03 -13.43 24.88
CA LYS A 66 19.14 -12.64 26.11
C LYS A 66 20.38 -11.75 26.03
N LYS A 67 20.17 -10.44 25.91
CA LYS A 67 21.21 -9.40 25.88
C LYS A 67 20.93 -8.39 26.98
N ASN A 68 21.97 -7.71 27.48
CA ASN A 68 21.77 -6.55 28.36
C ASN A 68 21.14 -5.39 27.57
N TRP A 69 20.66 -4.36 28.28
CA TRP A 69 19.91 -3.27 27.67
C TRP A 69 20.65 -2.58 26.51
N THR A 70 21.93 -2.25 26.70
CA THR A 70 22.75 -1.57 25.70
C THR A 70 22.92 -2.41 24.43
N LEU A 71 23.23 -3.70 24.59
CA LEU A 71 23.41 -4.62 23.48
C LEU A 71 22.09 -4.94 22.76
N SER A 72 20.97 -5.02 23.49
CA SER A 72 19.63 -5.16 22.91
C SER A 72 19.28 -3.96 22.05
N ARG A 73 19.53 -2.74 22.54
CA ARG A 73 19.23 -1.52 21.80
C ARG A 73 20.09 -1.37 20.55
N GLN A 74 21.38 -1.67 20.64
CA GLN A 74 22.27 -1.69 19.48
C GLN A 74 21.81 -2.70 18.41
N ASP A 75 21.33 -3.88 18.82
CA ASP A 75 20.77 -4.87 17.89
C ASP A 75 19.52 -4.35 17.17
N CYS A 76 18.61 -3.67 17.88
CA CYS A 76 17.44 -3.03 17.27
C CYS A 76 17.84 -1.95 16.25
N ILE A 77 18.80 -1.08 16.61
CA ILE A 77 19.29 0.00 15.73
C ILE A 77 19.95 -0.59 14.47
N ALA A 78 20.75 -1.64 14.62
CA ALA A 78 21.37 -2.32 13.49
C ALA A 78 20.34 -2.94 12.52
N ARG A 79 19.11 -3.20 12.98
CA ARG A 79 17.98 -3.68 12.17
C ARG A 79 17.06 -2.56 11.66
N GLY A 80 17.40 -1.30 11.93
CA GLY A 80 16.59 -0.13 11.54
C GLY A 80 15.38 0.14 12.45
N ALA A 81 15.42 -0.28 13.70
CA ALA A 81 14.37 -0.03 14.70
C ALA A 81 14.95 0.50 16.02
N ASP A 82 14.10 0.78 17.01
CA ASP A 82 14.54 1.08 18.38
C ASP A 82 13.94 0.06 19.36
N LEU A 83 14.61 -0.11 20.50
CA LEU A 83 14.18 -1.01 21.56
C LEU A 83 12.95 -0.43 22.25
N VAL A 84 11.84 -1.18 22.24
CA VAL A 84 10.61 -0.80 22.93
C VAL A 84 10.72 -1.14 24.43
N ILE A 85 10.32 -0.19 25.27
CA ILE A 85 10.06 -0.43 26.69
C ILE A 85 8.55 -0.64 26.82
N ILE A 86 8.15 -1.82 27.32
CA ILE A 86 6.75 -2.13 27.60
C ILE A 86 6.48 -1.65 29.03
N ASP A 87 5.67 -0.61 29.17
CA ASP A 87 5.50 0.12 30.43
C ASP A 87 4.32 -0.36 31.29
N SER A 88 3.46 -1.23 30.73
CA SER A 88 2.25 -1.70 31.41
C SER A 88 1.99 -3.19 31.21
N LYS A 89 1.36 -3.80 32.23
CA LYS A 89 0.93 -5.20 32.16
C LYS A 89 -0.09 -5.43 31.05
N ASP A 90 -0.97 -4.46 30.80
CA ASP A 90 -1.95 -4.54 29.71
C ASP A 90 -1.26 -4.48 28.35
N GLU A 91 -0.25 -3.63 28.17
CA GLU A 91 0.60 -3.65 26.98
C GLU A 91 1.33 -4.98 26.84
N GLN A 92 1.89 -5.52 27.92
CA GLN A 92 2.57 -6.81 27.91
C GLN A 92 1.62 -7.99 27.63
N VAL A 93 0.36 -7.95 28.06
CA VAL A 93 -0.63 -9.01 27.82
C VAL A 93 -1.23 -8.90 26.42
N ARG A 94 -1.46 -7.69 25.91
CA ARG A 94 -1.96 -7.46 24.55
C ARG A 94 -0.87 -7.65 23.50
N LYS A 95 0.38 -7.36 23.84
CA LYS A 95 1.57 -7.64 23.01
C LYS A 95 2.27 -8.96 23.40
N LYS A 96 1.67 -9.75 24.30
CA LYS A 96 2.11 -11.13 24.58
C LYS A 96 1.80 -11.95 23.34
N VAL A 97 2.87 -12.39 22.69
CA VAL A 97 2.89 -13.33 21.57
C VAL A 97 3.30 -14.69 22.11
#